data_AF-A0A8J3G0K4-F1
#
_entry.id   AF-A0A8J3G0K4-F1
#
_cell.length_a   1.000
_cell.length_b   1.000
_cell.length_c   1.000
_cell.angle_alpha   90.00
_cell.angle_beta   90.00
_cell.angle_gamma   90.00
#
_symmetry.space_group_name_H-M   'P 1'
#
loop_
_entity.id
_entity.type
_entity.pdbx_description
1 polymer ?
#
loop_
_entity_poly.entity_id
_entity_poly.type
_entity_poly.pdbx_seq_one_letter_code
_entity_poly.pdbx_strand_id
1 'polypeptide(L)'
;MIPHFSLTARLCLLYLGLFGTALGYTWFTNVVQEIGAARTAPFINLTPISGVLFGALILHERLEWAVLFGGLVTIAGVMMTIYAGRK
;
A
#
# COMPACT_ATOMS: atom_id res chain seq x y z
N MET A 1 -1.92 30.41 2.07
CA MET A 1 -1.07 30.58 0.88
C MET A 1 -1.32 29.38 -0.01
N ILE A 2 -2.14 29.53 -1.05
CA ILE A 2 -2.56 28.44 -1.94
C ILE A 2 -1.35 28.14 -2.84
N PRO A 3 -0.73 26.96 -2.77
CA PRO A 3 0.44 26.68 -3.58
C PRO A 3 0.04 26.73 -5.06
N HIS A 4 0.83 27.43 -5.86
CA HIS A 4 0.68 27.47 -7.31
C HIS A 4 0.55 26.04 -7.83
N PHE A 5 -0.58 25.71 -8.48
CA PHE A 5 -0.80 24.42 -9.13
C PHE A 5 0.18 24.27 -10.32
N SER A 6 1.44 23.98 -9.99
CA SER A 6 2.47 23.59 -10.94
C SER A 6 1.93 22.43 -11.77
N LEU A 7 2.19 22.46 -13.08
CA LEU A 7 1.77 21.39 -13.99
C LEU A 7 2.22 20.02 -13.46
N THR A 8 3.40 19.96 -12.85
CA THR A 8 3.94 18.79 -12.16
C THR A 8 3.01 18.27 -11.06
N ALA A 9 2.47 19.14 -10.19
CA ALA A 9 1.59 18.71 -9.11
C ALA A 9 0.28 18.11 -9.64
N ARG A 10 -0.28 18.70 -10.71
CA ARG A 10 -1.47 18.16 -11.39
C ARG A 10 -1.20 16.79 -12.02
N LEU A 11 -0.03 16.62 -12.64
CA LEU A 11 0.38 15.35 -13.21
C LEU A 11 0.63 14.29 -12.12
N CYS A 12 1.24 14.65 -10.99
CA CYS A 12 1.41 13.74 -9.84
C CYS A 12 0.05 13.29 -9.27
N LEU A 13 -0.91 14.21 -9.13
CA LEU A 13 -2.26 13.87 -8.66
C LEU A 13 -3.00 12.98 -9.65
N LEU A 14 -2.91 13.26 -10.96
CA LEU A 14 -3.50 12.40 -11.99
C LEU A 14 -2.87 11.00 -11.96
N TYR A 15 -1.55 10.91 -11.87
CA TYR A 15 -0.85 9.64 -11.76
C TYR A 15 -1.30 8.84 -10.53
N LEU A 16 -1.34 9.48 -9.35
CA LEU A 16 -1.77 8.84 -8.10
C LEU A 16 -3.24 8.40 -8.15
N GLY A 17 -4.11 9.23 -8.74
CA GLY A 17 -5.53 8.92 -8.88
C GLY A 17 -5.79 7.77 -9.84
N LEU A 18 -5.16 7.78 -11.03
CA LEU A 18 -5.34 6.73 -12.04
C LEU A 18 -4.65 5.42 -11.66
N PHE A 19 -3.35 5.47 -11.40
CA PHE A 19 -2.55 4.27 -11.16
C PHE A 19 -2.61 3.81 -9.71
N GLY A 20 -2.48 4.75 -8.76
CA GLY A 20 -2.49 4.42 -7.34
C GLY A 20 -3.86 4.00 -6.82
N THR A 21 -4.94 4.58 -7.36
CA THR A 21 -6.30 4.35 -6.86
C THR A 21 -7.17 3.61 -7.86
N ALA A 22 -7.50 4.20 -9.01
CA ALA A 22 -8.51 3.63 -9.92
C ALA A 22 -8.13 2.24 -10.44
N LEU A 23 -6.92 2.06 -10.97
CA LEU A 23 -6.46 0.75 -11.46
C LEU A 23 -6.27 -0.24 -10.32
N GLY A 24 -5.59 0.17 -9.24
CA GLY A 24 -5.35 -0.69 -8.08
C GLY A 24 -6.64 -1.21 -7.46
N TYR A 25 -7.63 -0.33 -7.24
CA TYR A 25 -8.91 -0.72 -6.66
C TYR A 25 -9.73 -1.58 -7.62
N THR A 26 -9.77 -1.25 -8.91
CA THR A 26 -10.51 -2.04 -9.90
C THR A 26 -9.98 -3.47 -9.97
N TRP A 27 -8.66 -3.64 -10.04
CA TRP A 27 -8.05 -4.97 -9.99
C TRP A 27 -8.33 -5.68 -8.67
N PHE A 28 -8.19 -4.98 -7.55
CA PHE A 28 -8.46 -5.56 -6.24
C PHE A 28 -9.90 -6.05 -6.15
N THR A 29 -10.88 -5.24 -6.57
CA THR A 29 -12.29 -5.63 -6.57
C THR A 29 -12.59 -6.80 -7.50
N ASN A 30 -11.93 -6.87 -8.67
CA ASN A 30 -12.07 -8.01 -9.58
C ASN A 30 -11.57 -9.31 -8.93
N VAL A 31 -10.40 -9.26 -8.28
CA VAL A 31 -9.83 -10.40 -7.55
C VAL A 31 -10.72 -10.82 -6.37
N VAL A 32 -11.30 -9.86 -5.65
CA VAL A 32 -12.27 -10.15 -4.58
C VAL A 32 -13.52 -10.84 -5.14
N GLN A 33 -14.01 -10.45 -6.33
CA GLN A 33 -15.16 -11.09 -6.96
C GLN A 33 -14.87 -12.50 -7.46
N GLU A 34 -13.65 -12.75 -7.98
CA GLU A 34 -13.28 -14.04 -8.56
C GLU A 34 -12.92 -15.09 -7.50
N ILE A 35 -12.13 -14.72 -6.49
CA ILE A 35 -11.56 -15.66 -5.51
C ILE A 35 -12.21 -15.54 -4.12
N GLY A 36 -13.02 -14.50 -3.90
CA GLY A 36 -13.75 -14.26 -2.66
C GLY A 36 -12.97 -13.46 -1.62
N ALA A 37 -13.69 -12.65 -0.84
CA ALA A 37 -13.10 -11.71 0.13
C ALA A 37 -12.19 -12.37 1.17
N ALA A 38 -12.53 -13.56 1.67
CA ALA A 38 -11.74 -14.26 2.69
C ALA A 38 -10.36 -14.69 2.18
N ARG A 39 -10.23 -15.06 0.89
CA ARG A 39 -8.96 -15.46 0.27
C ARG A 39 -8.13 -14.25 -0.15
N THR A 40 -8.76 -13.13 -0.48
CA THR A 40 -8.09 -11.90 -0.92
C THR A 40 -7.65 -11.00 0.25
N ALA A 41 -8.36 -11.02 1.39
CA ALA A 41 -8.05 -10.19 2.55
C ALA A 41 -6.59 -10.26 3.04
N PRO A 42 -5.92 -11.44 3.08
CA PRO A 42 -4.51 -11.53 3.45
C PRO A 42 -3.55 -10.78 2.51
N PHE A 43 -3.94 -10.49 1.26
CA PHE A 43 -3.06 -9.77 0.32
C PHE A 43 -2.97 -8.27 0.61
N ILE A 44 -3.98 -7.66 1.23
CA ILE A 44 -3.94 -6.23 1.61
C ILE A 44 -2.78 -5.98 2.57
N ASN A 45 -2.47 -6.96 3.41
CA ASN A 45 -1.37 -6.93 4.36
C ASN A 45 0.03 -6.81 3.71
N LEU A 46 0.16 -7.12 2.41
CA LEU A 46 1.40 -6.92 1.67
C LEU A 46 1.61 -5.45 1.28
N THR A 47 0.55 -4.64 1.21
CA THR A 47 0.61 -3.21 0.85
C THR A 47 1.67 -2.43 1.65
N PRO A 48 1.67 -2.46 3.00
CA PRO A 48 2.65 -1.69 3.76
C PRO A 48 4.08 -2.23 3.62
N ILE A 49 4.27 -3.55 3.42
CA ILE A 49 5.60 -4.14 3.15
C ILE A 49 6.13 -3.61 1.81
N SER A 50 5.29 -3.64 0.77
CA SER A 50 5.62 -3.07 -0.54
C SER A 50 5.90 -1.57 -0.46
N GLY A 51 5.13 -0.83 0.34
CA GLY A 51 5.35 0.60 0.56
C GLY A 51 6.73 0.91 1.15
N VAL A 52 7.14 0.20 2.20
CA VAL A 52 8.48 0.35 2.80
C VAL A 52 9.57 -0.08 1.81
N LEU A 53 9.36 -1.19 1.10
CA LEU A 53 10.33 -1.69 0.12
C LEU A 53 10.55 -0.70 -1.03
N PHE A 54 9.48 -0.17 -1.62
CA PHE A 54 9.57 0.79 -2.71
C PHE A 54 10.05 2.17 -2.22
N GLY A 55 9.69 2.60 -1.01
CA GLY A 55 10.27 3.80 -0.40
C GLY A 55 11.79 3.68 -0.22
N ALA A 56 12.26 2.55 0.28
CA ALA A 56 13.69 2.29 0.42
C ALA A 56 14.42 2.20 -0.93
N LEU A 57 13.82 1.52 -1.92
CA LEU A 57 14.47 1.22 -3.20
C LEU A 57 14.43 2.38 -4.19
N ILE A 58 13.28 3.04 -4.33
CA ILE A 58 13.05 4.08 -5.35
C ILE A 58 13.40 5.46 -4.80
N LEU A 59 13.02 5.74 -3.55
CA LEU A 59 13.19 7.04 -2.93
C LEU A 59 14.53 7.17 -2.18
N HIS A 60 15.27 6.06 -2.04
CA HIS A 60 16.55 5.95 -1.34
C HIS A 60 16.50 6.54 0.09
N GLU A 61 15.34 6.47 0.74
CA GLU A 61 15.17 6.99 2.09
C GLU A 61 16.03 6.18 3.07
N ARG A 62 16.79 6.89 3.93
CA ARG A 62 17.42 6.25 5.08
C ARG A 62 16.30 5.79 6.00
N LEU A 63 16.12 4.48 6.12
CA LEU A 63 15.20 3.91 7.09
C LEU A 63 15.63 4.32 8.50
N GLU A 64 14.95 5.30 9.05
CA GLU A 64 15.09 5.65 10.46
C GLU A 64 14.46 4.56 11.34
N TRP A 65 14.92 4.50 12.59
CA TRP A 65 14.42 3.54 13.58
C TRP A 65 12.89 3.56 13.73
N ALA A 66 12.26 4.73 13.55
CA ALA A 66 10.80 4.85 13.57
C ALA A 66 10.12 4.09 12.42
N VAL A 67 10.69 4.13 11.20
CA VAL A 67 10.16 3.40 10.04
C VAL A 67 10.35 1.90 10.23
N LEU A 68 11.49 1.49 10.75
CA LEU A 68 11.75 0.08 11.08
C LEU A 68 10.76 -0.45 12.13
N PHE A 69 10.51 0.33 13.19
CA PHE A 69 9.55 -0.04 14.22
C PHE A 69 8.11 -0.11 13.68
N GLY A 70 7.70 0.88 12.88
CA GLY A 70 6.40 0.87 12.20
C GLY A 70 6.24 -0.31 11.23
N GLY A 71 7.31 -0.66 10.51
CA GLY A 71 7.36 -1.86 9.67
C GLY A 71 7.23 -3.15 10.48
N LEU A 72 7.91 -3.26 11.63
CA LEU A 72 7.82 -4.41 12.53
C LEU A 72 6.40 -4.60 13.09
N VAL A 73 5.79 -3.52 13.59
CA VAL A 73 4.41 -3.51 14.10
C VAL A 73 3.42 -3.91 13.02
N THR A 74 3.62 -3.40 11.81
CA THR A 74 2.84 -3.79 10.64
C THR A 74 2.95 -5.29 10.39
N ILE A 75 4.17 -5.84 10.27
CA ILE A 75 4.40 -7.27 10.05
C ILE A 75 3.72 -8.11 11.14
N ALA A 76 3.80 -7.69 12.41
CA ALA A 76 3.12 -8.37 13.51
C ALA A 76 1.59 -8.38 13.34
N GLY A 77 0.97 -7.26 12.96
CA GLY A 77 -0.47 -7.17 12.67
C GLY A 77 -0.89 -8.04 11.48
N VAL A 78 -0.07 -8.05 10.43
CA VAL A 78 -0.25 -8.93 9.26
C VAL A 78 -0.23 -10.40 9.68
N MET A 79 0.78 -10.81 10.45
CA MET A 79 0.89 -12.18 10.93
C MET A 79 -0.32 -12.58 11.76
N MET A 80 -0.79 -11.72 12.67
CA MET A 80 -2.01 -11.97 13.44
C MET A 80 -3.24 -12.15 12.55
N THR A 81 -3.40 -11.34 11.51
CA THR A 81 -4.53 -11.44 10.56
C THR A 81 -4.48 -12.75 9.78
N ILE A 82 -3.29 -13.16 9.32
CA ILE A 82 -3.09 -14.43 8.62
C ILE A 82 -3.38 -15.63 9.54
N TYR A 83 -2.91 -15.59 10.80
CA TYR A 83 -3.18 -16.66 11.76
C TYR A 83 -4.65 -16.71 12.22
N ALA A 84 -5.32 -15.55 12.34
CA ALA A 84 -6.72 -15.48 12.73
C ALA A 84 -7.66 -16.04 11.65
N GLY A 85 -7.34 -15.87 10.36
CA GLY A 85 -8.11 -16.44 9.26
C GLY A 85 -7.90 -17.96 9.04
N ARG A 86 -7.01 -18.61 9.81
CA ARG A 86 -6.78 -20.08 9.76
C ARG A 86 -7.60 -20.87 10.78
N LYS A 87 -8.39 -20.21 11.63
CA LYS A 87 -9.39 -20.85 12.52
C LYS A 87 -10.79 -20.64 11.96
#